data_AF-A0A183B357-F1
#
_entry.id   AF-A0A183B357-F1
#
_cell.length_a   1.000
_cell.length_b   1.000
_cell.length_c   1.000
_cell.angle_alpha   90.00
_cell.angle_beta   90.00
_cell.angle_gamma   90.00
#
_symmetry.space_group_name_H-M   'P 1'
#
loop_
_entity.id
_entity.type
_entity.pdbx_description
1 polymer ?
#
loop_
_entity_poly.entity_id
_entity_poly.type
_entity_poly.pdbx_seq_one_letter_code
_entity_poly.pdbx_strand_id
1 'polypeptide(L)'
;MRGRTELIRIAKSQGIELRLSAALLSRAAGNRSRILKEPDGQKSILWSVEFNLLPISAKYDIGINLARFKPLRLVLHDCTDRMRIGSLWYDRLLKMSAEEQDSLVTYAPTGSPPFGLLASWACAKVNVDSVRQSIEAGSTPGAYYFYVQVEQIETNPIDSTASRTALTRRYVPVEIFSTNRLSHVLMTPHLIVHEMPTLWVSRVPLI
;
A
#
# COMPACT_ATOMS: atom_id res chain seq x y z
N MET A 1 -13.53 -21.88 -3.90
CA MET A 1 -13.12 -21.33 -5.22
C MET A 1 -14.10 -20.31 -5.81
N ARG A 2 -15.43 -20.55 -5.86
CA ARG A 2 -16.41 -19.62 -6.46
C ARG A 2 -16.34 -18.15 -5.98
N GLY A 3 -16.11 -17.91 -4.69
CA GLY A 3 -16.01 -16.53 -4.16
C GLY A 3 -14.81 -15.72 -4.68
N ARG A 4 -13.68 -16.37 -4.97
CA ARG A 4 -12.47 -15.69 -5.49
C ARG A 4 -12.67 -15.25 -6.94
N THR A 5 -13.27 -16.10 -7.78
CA THR A 5 -13.60 -15.76 -9.17
C THR A 5 -14.59 -14.60 -9.23
N GLU A 6 -15.61 -14.61 -8.36
CA GLU A 6 -16.59 -13.53 -8.30
C GLU A 6 -15.98 -12.20 -7.80
N LEU A 7 -15.06 -12.24 -6.83
CA LEU A 7 -14.30 -11.06 -6.40
C LEU A 7 -13.52 -10.44 -7.57
N ILE A 8 -12.80 -11.26 -8.35
CA ILE A 8 -12.06 -10.80 -9.53
C ILE A 8 -13.01 -10.19 -10.56
N ARG A 9 -14.18 -10.82 -10.80
CA ARG A 9 -15.17 -10.33 -11.75
C ARG A 9 -15.72 -8.95 -11.35
N ILE A 10 -16.06 -8.77 -10.07
CA ILE A 10 -16.54 -7.49 -9.55
C ILE A 10 -15.44 -6.43 -9.64
N ALA A 11 -14.22 -6.74 -9.16
CA ALA A 11 -13.09 -5.82 -9.24
C ALA A 11 -12.81 -5.36 -10.68
N LYS A 12 -12.79 -6.30 -11.63
CA LYS A 12 -12.60 -5.99 -13.06
C LYS A 12 -13.71 -5.09 -13.61
N SER A 13 -14.97 -5.31 -13.21
CA SER A 13 -16.09 -4.45 -13.62
C SER A 13 -15.98 -3.01 -13.10
N GLN A 14 -15.18 -2.80 -12.04
CA GLN A 14 -14.87 -1.49 -11.46
C GLN A 14 -13.54 -0.91 -11.99
N GLY A 15 -12.92 -1.53 -12.99
CA GLY A 15 -11.63 -1.09 -13.54
C GLY A 15 -10.40 -1.42 -12.67
N ILE A 16 -10.55 -2.33 -11.71
CA ILE A 16 -9.48 -2.71 -10.78
C ILE A 16 -8.80 -4.00 -11.27
N GLU A 17 -7.48 -3.95 -11.46
CA GLU A 17 -6.69 -5.15 -11.78
C GLU A 17 -6.35 -5.93 -10.51
N LEU A 18 -7.21 -6.90 -10.15
CA LEU A 18 -7.04 -7.77 -8.98
C LEU A 18 -6.43 -9.12 -9.37
N ARG A 19 -5.28 -9.46 -8.76
CA ARG A 19 -4.61 -10.75 -8.89
C ARG A 19 -4.63 -11.50 -7.55
N LEU A 20 -5.21 -12.69 -7.57
CA LEU A 20 -5.36 -13.57 -6.42
C LEU A 20 -4.49 -14.83 -6.62
N SER A 21 -3.54 -15.06 -5.74
CA SER A 21 -2.62 -16.22 -5.73
C SER A 21 -3.27 -17.48 -5.15
N ALA A 22 -2.57 -18.62 -5.21
CA ALA A 22 -2.99 -19.79 -4.45
C ALA A 22 -2.86 -19.54 -2.94
N ALA A 23 -3.76 -20.10 -2.13
CA ALA A 23 -3.93 -19.80 -0.69
C ALA A 23 -2.72 -20.19 0.21
N LEU A 24 -1.64 -20.72 -0.35
CA LEU A 24 -0.43 -21.14 0.37
C LEU A 24 0.54 -19.98 0.65
N LEU A 25 0.29 -18.78 0.13
CA LEU A 25 1.12 -17.60 0.39
C LEU A 25 0.62 -16.83 1.62
N SER A 26 1.55 -16.40 2.48
CA SER A 26 1.26 -15.70 3.75
C SER A 26 0.33 -14.49 3.61
N ARG A 27 0.46 -13.75 2.50
CA ARG A 27 -0.38 -12.58 2.22
C ARG A 27 -1.85 -12.95 1.96
N ALA A 28 -2.13 -14.12 1.40
CA ALA A 28 -3.49 -14.60 1.19
C ALA A 28 -4.17 -14.98 2.52
N ALA A 29 -3.41 -15.47 3.50
CA ALA A 29 -3.93 -15.84 4.82
C ALA A 29 -4.42 -14.60 5.62
N GLY A 30 -3.77 -13.45 5.45
CA GLY A 30 -4.21 -12.19 6.04
C GLY A 30 -5.34 -11.49 5.27
N ASN A 31 -5.75 -12.00 4.11
CA ASN A 31 -6.76 -11.36 3.27
C ASN A 31 -8.18 -11.78 3.71
N ARG A 32 -8.98 -10.82 4.17
CA ARG A 32 -10.39 -10.99 4.55
C ARG A 32 -11.34 -10.25 3.62
N SER A 33 -10.85 -9.84 2.45
CA SER A 33 -11.66 -9.17 1.45
C SER A 33 -12.81 -10.08 1.00
N ARG A 34 -14.03 -9.54 0.96
CA ARG A 34 -15.23 -10.32 0.68
C ARG A 34 -16.27 -9.49 -0.05
N ILE A 35 -17.20 -10.19 -0.68
CA ILE A 35 -18.31 -9.58 -1.39
C ILE A 35 -19.37 -9.19 -0.38
N LEU A 36 -19.78 -7.93 -0.40
CA LEU A 36 -20.94 -7.44 0.31
C LEU A 36 -22.11 -7.38 -0.69
N LYS A 37 -23.26 -7.89 -0.28
CA LYS A 37 -24.51 -7.75 -1.02
C LYS A 37 -25.27 -6.58 -0.42
N GLU A 38 -25.47 -5.55 -1.21
CA GLU A 38 -26.23 -4.37 -0.81
C GLU A 38 -27.74 -4.68 -0.87
N PRO A 39 -28.59 -3.94 -0.12
CA PRO A 39 -30.04 -4.16 -0.11
C PRO A 39 -30.71 -4.01 -1.48
N ASP A 40 -30.12 -3.23 -2.39
CA ASP A 40 -30.58 -3.02 -3.76
C ASP A 40 -30.18 -4.15 -4.73
N GLY A 41 -29.50 -5.18 -4.22
CA GLY A 41 -28.99 -6.30 -5.02
C GLY A 41 -27.66 -6.03 -5.71
N GLN A 42 -27.09 -4.82 -5.60
CA GLN A 42 -25.74 -4.54 -6.07
C GLN A 42 -24.72 -5.28 -5.21
N LYS A 43 -23.57 -5.59 -5.81
CA LYS A 43 -22.46 -6.24 -5.13
C LYS A 43 -21.30 -5.28 -5.05
N SER A 44 -20.77 -5.09 -3.85
CA SER A 44 -19.58 -4.30 -3.57
C SER A 44 -18.51 -5.21 -2.97
N ILE A 45 -17.25 -4.74 -2.98
CA ILE A 45 -16.15 -5.44 -2.31
C ILE A 45 -15.86 -4.70 -1.02
N LEU A 46 -15.92 -5.44 0.08
CA LEU A 46 -15.37 -5.02 1.35
C LEU A 46 -13.92 -5.48 1.42
N TRP A 47 -12.98 -4.55 1.53
CA TRP A 47 -11.55 -4.79 1.36
C TRP A 47 -10.85 -4.99 2.71
N SER A 48 -9.89 -5.92 2.74
CA SER A 48 -8.69 -5.74 3.56
C SER A 48 -7.79 -4.70 2.88
N VAL A 49 -7.11 -3.84 3.63
CA VAL A 49 -6.12 -2.89 3.12
C VAL A 49 -4.83 -3.07 3.90
N GLU A 50 -3.74 -3.37 3.19
CA GLU A 50 -2.39 -3.50 3.74
C GLU A 50 -1.74 -2.11 3.80
N PHE A 51 -1.31 -1.69 4.99
CA PHE A 51 -0.48 -0.52 5.21
C PHE A 51 0.97 -0.95 5.41
N ASN A 52 1.86 -0.46 4.55
CA ASN A 52 3.29 -0.70 4.62
C ASN A 52 4.00 0.58 5.06
N LEU A 53 4.46 0.60 6.31
CA LEU A 53 5.07 1.76 6.94
C LEU A 53 6.57 1.75 6.72
N LEU A 54 7.04 2.70 5.92
CA LEU A 54 8.41 2.73 5.43
C LEU A 54 9.39 3.23 6.53
N PRO A 55 10.61 2.66 6.64
CA PRO A 55 11.58 3.05 7.66
C PRO A 55 12.10 4.49 7.49
N ILE A 56 11.99 5.33 8.51
CA ILE A 56 12.33 6.76 8.40
C ILE A 56 13.81 7.02 8.04
N SER A 57 14.70 6.09 8.36
CA SER A 57 16.13 6.20 8.09
C SER A 57 16.55 5.83 6.66
N ALA A 58 15.64 5.30 5.84
CA ALA A 58 15.98 4.88 4.49
C ALA A 58 15.97 6.06 3.51
N LYS A 59 16.93 6.05 2.57
CA LYS A 59 16.85 6.85 1.34
C LYS A 59 16.07 6.03 0.32
N TYR A 60 15.08 6.66 -0.31
CA TYR A 60 14.23 6.03 -1.31
C TYR A 60 14.64 6.56 -2.67
N ASP A 61 15.43 5.78 -3.42
CA ASP A 61 15.75 6.15 -4.80
C ASP A 61 14.59 5.77 -5.74
N ILE A 62 14.41 6.58 -6.78
CA ILE A 62 13.39 6.37 -7.82
C ILE A 62 13.55 4.97 -8.45
N GLY A 63 12.42 4.26 -8.58
CA GLY A 63 12.36 2.94 -9.22
C GLY A 63 12.76 1.77 -8.30
N ILE A 64 13.06 2.01 -7.03
CA ILE A 64 13.28 0.93 -6.06
C ILE A 64 11.95 0.28 -5.67
N ASN A 65 11.95 -1.05 -5.67
CA ASN A 65 10.85 -1.81 -5.06
C ASN A 65 10.83 -1.56 -3.53
N LEU A 66 9.86 -0.75 -3.08
CA LEU A 66 9.63 -0.41 -1.69
C LEU A 66 9.55 -1.62 -0.73
N ALA A 67 9.13 -2.79 -1.20
CA ALA A 67 9.09 -4.00 -0.38
C ALA A 67 10.47 -4.45 0.13
N ARG A 68 11.55 -4.03 -0.55
CA ARG A 68 12.94 -4.35 -0.16
C ARG A 68 13.35 -3.71 1.16
N PHE A 69 12.68 -2.63 1.57
CA PHE A 69 12.95 -1.94 2.83
C PHE A 69 12.36 -2.64 4.05
N LYS A 70 11.69 -3.79 3.88
CA LYS A 70 11.08 -4.57 4.95
C LYS A 70 10.23 -3.69 5.88
N PRO A 71 9.21 -2.98 5.35
CA PRO A 71 8.39 -2.07 6.13
C PRO A 71 7.65 -2.78 7.26
N LEU A 72 7.25 -2.06 8.31
CA LEU A 72 6.24 -2.55 9.25
C LEU A 72 4.90 -2.69 8.49
N ARG A 73 4.26 -3.87 8.57
CA ARG A 73 3.05 -4.17 7.80
C ARG A 73 1.86 -4.40 8.71
N LEU A 74 0.78 -3.69 8.44
CA LEU A 74 -0.49 -3.82 9.13
C LEU A 74 -1.59 -4.10 8.10
N VAL A 75 -2.61 -4.88 8.47
CA VAL A 75 -3.77 -5.11 7.61
C VAL A 75 -5.03 -4.64 8.31
N LEU A 76 -5.64 -3.58 7.77
CA LEU A 76 -6.94 -3.10 8.24
C LEU A 76 -8.05 -3.81 7.48
N HIS A 77 -9.03 -4.36 8.19
CA HIS A 77 -10.16 -5.06 7.60
C HIS A 77 -11.41 -4.19 7.51
N ASP A 78 -12.39 -4.70 6.75
CA ASP A 78 -13.72 -4.11 6.64
C ASP A 78 -13.67 -2.67 6.12
N CYS A 79 -12.92 -2.45 5.04
CA CYS A 79 -12.77 -1.16 4.38
C CYS A 79 -13.68 -1.08 3.16
N THR A 80 -14.59 -0.09 3.10
CA THR A 80 -15.38 0.14 1.89
C THR A 80 -14.57 0.97 0.89
N ASP A 81 -14.84 0.77 -0.40
CA ASP A 81 -14.20 1.53 -1.49
C ASP A 81 -14.56 3.03 -1.46
N ARG A 82 -15.63 3.42 -0.75
CA ARG A 82 -16.05 4.81 -0.55
C ARG A 82 -15.23 5.56 0.50
N MET A 83 -14.52 4.85 1.38
CA MET A 83 -13.73 5.46 2.45
C MET A 83 -12.57 6.27 1.86
N ARG A 84 -12.27 7.40 2.50
CA ARG A 84 -11.07 8.19 2.16
C ARG A 84 -9.84 7.59 2.82
N ILE A 85 -8.68 7.72 2.19
CA ILE A 85 -7.40 7.25 2.74
C ILE A 85 -7.14 7.88 4.12
N GLY A 86 -7.42 9.18 4.27
CA GLY A 86 -7.33 9.88 5.54
C GLY A 86 -8.24 9.29 6.62
N SER A 87 -9.46 8.89 6.29
CA SER A 87 -10.37 8.27 7.27
C SER A 87 -9.92 6.86 7.67
N LEU A 88 -9.34 6.09 6.74
CA LEU A 88 -8.74 4.79 7.09
C LEU A 88 -7.56 4.98 8.04
N TRP A 89 -6.71 5.97 7.78
CA TRP A 89 -5.51 6.24 8.55
C TRP A 89 -5.80 6.93 9.90
N TYR A 90 -6.31 8.16 9.85
CA TYR A 90 -6.49 8.99 11.05
C TYR A 90 -7.70 8.60 11.89
N ASP A 91 -8.82 8.23 11.27
CA ASP A 91 -10.06 7.98 12.01
C ASP A 91 -10.23 6.53 12.47
N ARG A 92 -9.55 5.59 11.82
CA ARG A 92 -9.57 4.18 12.22
C ARG A 92 -8.24 3.77 12.83
N LEU A 93 -7.18 3.70 12.02
CA LEU A 93 -5.94 3.09 12.47
C LEU A 93 -5.29 3.83 13.65
N LEU A 94 -5.15 5.16 13.56
CA LEU A 94 -4.50 5.95 14.62
C LEU A 94 -5.36 6.17 15.87
N LYS A 95 -6.68 5.98 15.79
CA LYS A 95 -7.60 6.10 16.94
C LYS A 95 -7.77 4.79 17.73
N MET A 96 -7.29 3.67 17.20
CA MET A 96 -7.25 2.39 17.90
C MET A 96 -6.28 2.43 19.10
N SER A 97 -6.51 1.55 20.08
CA SER A 97 -5.54 1.32 21.16
C SER A 97 -4.25 0.71 20.61
N ALA A 98 -3.17 0.75 21.38
CA ALA A 98 -1.90 0.14 20.98
C ALA A 98 -2.04 -1.38 20.76
N GLU A 99 -2.82 -2.07 21.60
CA GLU A 99 -3.09 -3.50 21.48
C GLU A 99 -3.88 -3.82 20.21
N GLU A 100 -4.89 -3.00 19.91
CA GLU A 100 -5.67 -3.14 18.68
C GLU A 100 -4.78 -2.94 17.45
N GLN A 101 -3.93 -1.91 17.45
CA GLN A 101 -2.97 -1.65 16.37
C GLN A 101 -1.99 -2.81 16.18
N ASP A 102 -1.41 -3.30 17.27
CA ASP A 102 -0.46 -4.42 17.23
C ASP A 102 -1.13 -5.71 16.73
N SER A 103 -2.42 -5.91 17.02
CA SER A 103 -3.18 -7.07 16.50
C SER A 103 -3.35 -7.06 14.97
N LEU A 104 -3.22 -5.90 14.33
CA LEU A 104 -3.26 -5.77 12.87
C LEU A 104 -1.92 -6.07 12.20
N VAL A 105 -0.83 -6.15 12.98
CA VAL A 105 0.51 -6.35 12.44
C VAL A 105 0.64 -7.75 11.85
N THR A 106 0.99 -7.81 10.58
CA THR A 106 1.26 -9.06 9.85
C THR A 106 2.75 -9.31 9.64
N TYR A 107 3.57 -8.28 9.85
CA TYR A 107 5.01 -8.37 9.81
C TYR A 107 5.65 -7.17 10.50
N ALA A 108 6.61 -7.44 11.38
CA ALA A 108 7.48 -6.43 11.97
C ALA A 108 8.93 -6.66 11.54
N PRO A 109 9.69 -5.60 11.18
CA PRO A 109 11.11 -5.71 10.90
C PRO A 109 11.88 -6.22 12.13
N THR A 110 13.01 -6.88 11.91
CA THR A 110 13.91 -7.32 12.98
C THR A 110 14.39 -6.13 13.82
N GLY A 111 14.36 -6.27 15.14
CA GLY A 111 14.74 -5.20 16.08
C GLY A 111 13.61 -4.22 16.42
N SER A 112 12.39 -4.45 15.91
CA SER A 112 11.20 -3.70 16.35
C SER A 112 10.87 -4.01 17.82
N PRO A 113 10.27 -3.06 18.56
CA PRO A 113 9.83 -3.32 19.93
C PRO A 113 8.75 -4.41 19.98
N PRO A 114 8.58 -5.11 21.12
CA PRO A 114 7.61 -6.19 21.24
C PRO A 114 6.14 -5.72 21.24
N PHE A 115 5.89 -4.44 21.52
CA PHE A 115 4.57 -3.82 21.54
C PHE A 115 4.67 -2.34 21.13
N GLY A 116 3.53 -1.73 20.81
CA GLY A 116 3.43 -0.33 20.38
C GLY A 116 4.16 -0.09 19.06
N LEU A 117 4.07 -1.04 18.12
CA LEU A 117 4.86 -1.02 16.88
C LEU A 117 4.53 0.21 16.02
N LEU A 118 3.24 0.49 15.86
CA LEU A 118 2.77 1.67 15.11
C LEU A 118 3.16 2.96 15.81
N ALA A 119 2.94 3.05 17.14
CA ALA A 119 3.28 4.22 17.93
C ALA A 119 4.79 4.51 17.91
N SER A 120 5.61 3.47 18.04
CA SER A 120 7.07 3.57 17.96
C SER A 120 7.51 4.11 16.59
N TRP A 121 6.94 3.59 15.50
CA TRP A 121 7.20 4.08 14.15
C TRP A 121 6.74 5.54 13.96
N ALA A 122 5.54 5.88 14.47
CA ALA A 122 4.96 7.22 14.39
C ALA A 122 5.72 8.26 15.20
N CYS A 123 6.39 7.85 16.28
CA CYS A 123 7.18 8.73 17.17
C CYS A 123 8.69 8.70 16.90
N ALA A 124 9.17 7.79 16.04
CA ALA A 124 10.59 7.71 15.70
C ALA A 124 11.12 9.05 15.17
N LYS A 125 12.34 9.43 15.56
CA LYS A 125 12.92 10.70 15.16
C LYS A 125 13.14 10.74 13.64
N VAL A 126 12.62 11.78 12.99
CA VAL A 126 12.90 12.05 11.57
C VAL A 126 14.29 12.67 11.47
N ASN A 127 15.11 12.17 10.54
CA ASN A 127 16.45 12.70 10.32
C ASN A 127 16.36 14.19 9.90
N VAL A 128 17.20 15.04 10.49
CA VAL A 128 17.25 16.48 10.21
C VAL A 128 17.52 16.76 8.73
N ASP A 129 18.34 15.95 8.06
CA ASP A 129 18.65 16.13 6.65
C ASP A 129 17.45 15.84 5.75
N SER A 130 16.63 14.84 6.09
CA SER A 130 15.41 14.53 5.33
C SER A 130 14.31 15.55 5.59
N VAL A 131 14.24 16.13 6.79
CA VAL A 131 13.34 17.26 7.09
C VAL A 131 13.75 18.50 6.30
N ARG A 132 15.05 18.83 6.26
CA ARG A 132 15.57 19.95 5.46
C ARG A 132 15.20 19.82 3.99
N GLN A 133 15.46 18.64 3.41
CA GLN A 133 15.11 18.35 2.02
C GLN A 133 13.60 18.42 1.76
N SER A 134 12.78 18.02 2.73
CA SER A 134 11.31 18.14 2.64
C SER A 134 10.85 19.61 2.62
N ILE A 135 11.45 20.46 3.46
CA ILE A 135 11.14 21.89 3.52
C ILE A 135 11.57 22.58 2.22
N GLU A 136 12.76 22.27 1.70
CA GLU A 136 13.26 22.80 0.43
C GLU A 136 12.37 22.38 -0.76
N ALA A 137 11.76 21.20 -0.70
CA ALA A 137 10.79 20.72 -1.68
C ALA A 137 9.36 21.28 -1.50
N GLY A 138 9.12 22.16 -0.51
CA GLY A 138 7.81 22.76 -0.25
C GLY A 138 6.83 21.87 0.54
N SER A 139 7.31 20.80 1.17
CA SER A 139 6.50 19.81 1.88
C SER A 139 6.41 20.09 3.38
N THR A 140 5.24 19.85 3.99
CA THR A 140 4.98 20.14 5.41
C THR A 140 5.65 19.11 6.34
N PRO A 141 6.56 19.52 7.25
CA PRO A 141 7.16 18.61 8.23
C PRO A 141 6.09 18.00 9.16
N GLY A 142 6.17 16.69 9.41
CA GLY A 142 5.23 15.97 10.30
C GLY A 142 3.95 15.46 9.62
N ALA A 143 3.80 15.65 8.32
CA ALA A 143 2.74 15.02 7.54
C ALA A 143 3.04 13.53 7.28
N TYR A 144 1.98 12.72 7.13
CA TYR A 144 2.08 11.38 6.56
C TYR A 144 1.86 11.48 5.05
N TYR A 145 2.75 10.85 4.28
CA TYR A 145 2.68 10.75 2.83
C TYR A 145 2.22 9.36 2.46
N PHE A 146 1.35 9.26 1.46
CA PHE A 146 0.75 8.00 1.05
C PHE A 146 1.10 7.71 -0.40
N TYR A 147 1.38 6.45 -0.71
CA TYR A 147 1.72 6.03 -2.06
C TYR A 147 1.06 4.69 -2.39
N VAL A 148 0.82 4.46 -3.67
CA VAL A 148 0.68 3.11 -4.23
C VAL A 148 1.89 2.81 -5.09
N GLN A 149 2.14 1.54 -5.39
CA GLN A 149 3.24 1.16 -6.25
C GLN A 149 2.69 0.52 -7.53
N VAL A 150 2.97 1.15 -8.67
CA VAL A 150 2.50 0.71 -9.99
C VAL A 150 3.58 -0.10 -10.71
N GLU A 151 3.16 -1.05 -11.55
CA GLU A 151 4.07 -1.86 -12.36
C GLU A 151 4.23 -1.25 -13.75
N GLN A 152 5.43 -0.76 -14.08
CA GLN A 152 5.78 -0.29 -15.41
C GLN A 152 6.65 -1.32 -16.12
N ILE A 153 6.40 -1.53 -17.41
CA ILE A 153 7.20 -2.43 -18.24
C ILE A 153 8.06 -1.55 -19.15
N GLU A 154 9.37 -1.59 -18.95
CA GLU A 154 10.34 -0.93 -19.82
C GLU A 154 10.92 -1.92 -20.81
N THR A 155 11.08 -1.47 -22.05
CA THR A 155 11.78 -2.21 -23.10
C THR A 155 13.17 -1.60 -23.27
N ASN A 156 14.20 -2.34 -22.87
CA ASN A 156 15.58 -1.91 -23.03
C ASN A 156 16.25 -2.76 -24.13
N PRO A 157 16.86 -2.14 -25.16
CA PRO A 157 17.66 -2.88 -26.13
C PRO A 157 18.87 -3.51 -25.43
N ILE A 158 19.10 -4.80 -25.66
CA ILE A 158 20.19 -5.55 -25.00
C ILE A 158 21.54 -5.20 -25.62
N ASP A 159 21.56 -4.87 -26.91
CA ASP A 159 22.71 -4.37 -27.66
C ASP A 159 22.24 -3.32 -28.67
N SER A 160 23.09 -2.32 -28.95
CA SER A 160 22.83 -1.26 -29.95
C SER A 160 22.71 -1.77 -31.39
N THR A 161 22.93 -3.07 -31.63
CA THR A 161 22.92 -3.72 -32.94
C THR A 161 22.01 -4.97 -33.04
N ALA A 162 21.33 -5.38 -31.96
CA ALA A 162 20.51 -6.60 -31.95
C ALA A 162 19.00 -6.32 -31.84
N SER A 163 18.18 -7.08 -32.58
CA SER A 163 16.70 -7.04 -32.49
C SER A 163 16.11 -7.63 -31.18
N ARG A 164 16.95 -7.84 -30.16
CA ARG A 164 16.54 -8.46 -28.89
C ARG A 164 16.35 -7.37 -27.83
N THR A 165 15.10 -7.18 -27.42
CA THR A 165 14.70 -6.29 -26.33
C THR A 165 14.53 -7.07 -25.04
N ALA A 166 15.12 -6.60 -23.94
CA ALA A 166 14.83 -7.08 -22.59
C ALA A 166 13.62 -6.32 -22.03
N LEU A 167 12.67 -7.06 -21.46
CA LEU A 167 11.56 -6.50 -20.71
C LEU A 167 11.95 -6.41 -19.24
N THR A 168 12.03 -5.18 -18.72
CA THR A 168 12.33 -4.94 -17.30
C THR A 168 11.07 -4.43 -16.62
N ARG A 169 10.67 -5.08 -15.51
CA ARG A 169 9.58 -4.60 -14.66
C ARG A 169 10.14 -3.60 -13.67
N ARG A 170 9.63 -2.38 -13.69
CA ARG A 170 9.90 -1.34 -12.70
C ARG A 170 8.68 -1.14 -11.81
N TYR A 171 8.96 -0.84 -10.55
CA TYR A 171 7.94 -0.58 -9.56
C TYR A 171 8.06 0.87 -9.10
N VAL A 172 7.13 1.71 -9.52
CA VAL A 172 7.19 3.16 -9.32
C VAL A 172 6.20 3.56 -8.23
N PRO A 173 6.63 4.22 -7.15
CA PRO A 173 5.70 4.80 -6.19
C PRO A 173 4.98 5.99 -6.82
N VAL A 174 3.66 6.01 -6.71
CA VAL A 174 2.79 7.12 -7.13
C VAL A 174 2.13 7.67 -5.88
N GLU A 175 2.30 8.97 -5.65
CA GLU A 175 1.69 9.63 -4.49
C GLU A 175 0.17 9.64 -4.61
N ILE A 176 -0.47 9.40 -3.48
CA ILE A 176 -1.91 9.55 -3.30
C ILE A 176 -2.15 10.46 -2.08
N PHE A 177 -3.29 11.12 -2.06
CA PHE A 177 -3.65 12.07 -1.03
C PHE A 177 -4.65 11.47 -0.04
N SER A 178 -4.59 11.93 1.20
CA SER A 178 -5.55 11.57 2.26
C SER A 178 -7.02 11.85 1.87
N THR A 179 -7.24 12.79 0.95
CA THR A 179 -8.56 13.13 0.40
C THR A 179 -9.08 12.14 -0.63
N ASN A 180 -8.22 11.33 -1.25
CA ASN A 180 -8.63 10.35 -2.24
C ASN A 180 -9.50 9.27 -1.59
N ARG A 181 -10.52 8.81 -2.32
CA ARG A 181 -11.29 7.61 -1.97
C ARG A 181 -10.50 6.37 -2.35
N LEU A 182 -10.67 5.29 -1.59
CA LEU A 182 -10.06 4.01 -1.90
C LEU A 182 -10.40 3.57 -3.33
N SER A 183 -11.65 3.71 -3.78
CA SER A 183 -12.06 3.40 -5.16
C SER A 183 -11.19 4.11 -6.21
N HIS A 184 -10.91 5.40 -6.05
CA HIS A 184 -10.09 6.16 -6.99
C HIS A 184 -8.64 5.68 -6.97
N VAL A 185 -8.11 5.37 -5.79
CA VAL A 185 -6.76 4.83 -5.64
C VAL A 185 -6.63 3.47 -6.33
N LEU A 186 -7.63 2.58 -6.20
CA LEU A 186 -7.61 1.25 -6.82
C LEU A 186 -7.70 1.28 -8.35
N MET A 187 -8.17 2.38 -8.92
CA MET A 187 -8.21 2.62 -10.37
C MET A 187 -6.98 3.36 -10.90
N THR A 188 -5.93 3.55 -10.08
CA THR A 188 -4.68 4.18 -10.53
C THR A 188 -4.11 3.40 -11.72
N PRO A 189 -3.76 4.07 -12.83
CA PRO A 189 -3.20 3.39 -14.00
C PRO A 189 -1.98 2.54 -13.63
N HIS A 190 -1.91 1.33 -14.19
CA HIS A 190 -0.84 0.35 -13.95
C HIS A 190 -0.72 -0.15 -12.50
N LEU A 191 -1.68 0.17 -11.63
CA LEU A 191 -1.77 -0.42 -10.30
C LEU A 191 -2.35 -1.82 -10.40
N ILE A 192 -1.65 -2.78 -9.78
CA ILE A 192 -2.09 -4.17 -9.71
C ILE A 192 -2.26 -4.54 -8.24
N VAL A 193 -3.46 -4.93 -7.88
CA VAL A 193 -3.81 -5.34 -6.53
C VAL A 193 -3.47 -6.83 -6.37
N HIS A 194 -2.46 -7.14 -5.57
CA HIS A 194 -2.10 -8.52 -5.25
C HIS A 194 -2.72 -8.94 -3.91
N GLU A 195 -3.70 -9.85 -3.95
CA GLU A 195 -4.58 -10.24 -2.82
C GLU A 195 -5.46 -9.10 -2.29
N MET A 196 -4.84 -8.05 -1.77
CA MET A 196 -5.49 -6.90 -1.16
C MET A 196 -4.71 -5.62 -1.50
N PRO A 197 -5.36 -4.44 -1.54
CA PRO A 197 -4.71 -3.16 -1.76
C PRO A 197 -3.53 -2.93 -0.80
N THR A 198 -2.42 -2.42 -1.33
CA THR A 198 -1.27 -1.97 -0.53
C THR A 198 -1.14 -0.47 -0.61
N LEU A 199 -1.16 0.18 0.55
CA LEU A 199 -0.84 1.58 0.73
C LEU A 199 0.50 1.70 1.44
N TRP A 200 1.42 2.42 0.83
CA TRP A 200 2.72 2.72 1.42
C TRP A 200 2.61 4.04 2.17
N VAL A 201 3.11 4.07 3.40
CA VAL A 201 3.08 5.28 4.22
C VAL A 201 4.51 5.66 4.58
N SER A 202 4.83 6.92 4.37
CA SER A 202 6.09 7.53 4.76
C SER A 202 5.87 8.75 5.62
N ARG A 203 6.86 9.09 6.44
CA ARG A 203 6.90 10.34 7.21
C ARG A 203 7.79 11.41 6.56
N VAL A 204 8.37 11.06 5.41
CA VAL A 204 9.14 11.94 4.53
C VAL A 204 8.66 11.72 3.10
N PRO A 205 8.62 12.74 2.25
CA PRO A 205 8.29 12.57 0.84
C PRO A 205 9.29 11.63 0.18
N LEU A 206 8.79 10.74 -0.68
CA LEU A 206 9.63 9.96 -1.59
C LEU A 206 10.03 10.90 -2.74
N ILE A 207 11.34 10.99 -3.02
CA ILE A 207 11.92 11.83 -4.08
C ILE A 207 12.07 10.99 -5.35
#